data_AF-A0A838U711-F1
#
_entry.id   AF-A0A838U711-F1
#
_cell.length_a   1.000
_cell.length_b   1.000
_cell.length_c   1.000
_cell.angle_alpha   90.00
_cell.angle_beta   90.00
_cell.angle_gamma   90.00
#
_symmetry.space_group_name_H-M   'P 1'
#
loop_
_entity.id
_entity.type
_entity.pdbx_description
1 polymer ?
#
loop_
_entity_poly.entity_id
_entity_poly.type
_entity_poly.pdbx_seq_one_letter_code
_entity_poly.pdbx_strand_id
1 'polypeptide(L)'
;AVLVVNSTDLGVGAAIPATADFGRYTAVTQGTGINGYASVVMSIPNTPSLSGKTFYARWYVNDPAASNGFSVSQLITFKIFGGGLDLESPYDFDGDGKTDLSIFRPSPGEWWYNKSSDGGNAALQFGTSSDGLVPADFTGDGKSDIAFWRPSTGQWFILRSEDLSFYAFPFGSSGDVSVPADYDGDGRADAAVFRPSTLTWFISKSSGGTDILGFGASGDVPAVADYDGDAKADIAIYRPNAPGGGQWWIRRSSDASVFALQFGTASDRTVQGDYTGDGKADIAFWRPSSGDWFILRSENFSFYAVPFGLGSDIPTPGDYDGDGRFDTAIFRPTGATWYVNRSTAGTLIQQFGITGDIPIPSVYVR
;
A
#
# COMPACT_ATOMS: atom_id res chain seq x y z
N ALA A 1 35.03 4.09 23.23
CA ALA A 1 33.76 3.36 23.30
C ALA A 1 33.55 2.59 22.01
N VAL A 2 32.79 1.50 22.04
CA VAL A 2 32.46 0.69 20.86
C VAL A 2 30.94 0.52 20.79
N LEU A 3 30.32 0.88 19.67
CA LEU A 3 28.95 0.52 19.37
C LEU A 3 28.96 -0.80 18.59
N VAL A 4 28.28 -1.81 19.09
CA VAL A 4 28.10 -3.10 18.41
C VAL A 4 26.65 -3.19 17.97
N VAL A 5 26.42 -3.49 16.70
CA VAL A 5 25.09 -3.64 16.09
C VAL A 5 24.98 -5.00 15.44
N ASN A 6 23.96 -5.76 15.82
CA ASN A 6 23.82 -7.15 15.41
C ASN A 6 22.36 -7.57 15.22
N SER A 7 22.08 -8.59 14.41
CA SER A 7 20.70 -9.11 14.21
C SER A 7 20.11 -9.79 15.44
N THR A 8 20.93 -10.06 16.44
CA THR A 8 20.51 -10.56 17.77
C THR A 8 21.18 -9.75 18.87
N ASP A 9 20.50 -9.54 19.99
CA ASP A 9 21.11 -8.90 21.16
C ASP A 9 22.20 -9.81 21.74
N LEU A 10 23.46 -9.39 21.59
CA LEU A 10 24.62 -10.10 22.11
C LEU A 10 24.80 -9.93 23.64
N GLY A 11 24.05 -9.01 24.25
CA GLY A 11 23.99 -8.84 25.70
C GLY A 11 25.31 -8.39 26.34
N VAL A 12 25.49 -8.76 27.61
CA VAL A 12 26.68 -8.44 28.41
C VAL A 12 27.45 -9.72 28.69
N GLY A 13 28.49 -9.99 27.88
CA GLY A 13 29.39 -11.12 28.05
C GLY A 13 30.64 -10.79 28.87
N ALA A 14 31.57 -11.75 28.94
CA ALA A 14 32.87 -11.58 29.61
C ALA A 14 33.83 -10.64 28.85
N ALA A 15 33.54 -10.34 27.59
CA ALA A 15 34.31 -9.44 26.74
C ALA A 15 33.37 -8.63 25.83
N ILE A 16 33.86 -7.48 25.34
CA ILE A 16 33.19 -6.73 24.29
C ILE A 16 33.15 -7.61 23.03
N PRO A 17 31.99 -7.80 22.37
CA PRO A 17 31.89 -8.59 21.15
C PRO A 17 32.94 -8.18 20.10
N ALA A 18 33.65 -9.18 19.59
CA ALA A 18 34.70 -8.99 18.60
C ALA A 18 34.14 -8.74 17.19
N THR A 19 32.96 -9.28 16.91
CA THR A 19 32.26 -9.19 15.62
C THR A 19 30.81 -8.77 15.82
N ALA A 20 30.22 -8.28 14.74
CA ALA A 20 28.80 -7.94 14.63
C ALA A 20 28.42 -8.09 13.15
N ASP A 21 27.25 -8.63 12.85
CA ASP A 21 26.81 -8.87 11.46
C ASP A 21 26.43 -7.59 10.72
N PHE A 22 25.95 -6.57 11.43
CA PHE A 22 25.60 -5.28 10.85
C PHE A 22 26.76 -4.30 10.90
N GLY A 23 27.39 -4.14 12.06
CA GLY A 23 28.54 -3.26 12.17
C GLY A 23 29.07 -3.06 13.58
N ARG A 24 30.37 -2.79 13.67
CA ARG A 24 31.10 -2.50 14.91
C ARG A 24 31.84 -1.17 14.75
N TYR A 25 31.40 -0.15 15.46
CA TYR A 25 31.88 1.22 15.31
C TYR A 25 32.65 1.65 16.54
N THR A 26 33.88 2.13 16.35
CA THR A 26 34.72 2.64 17.46
C THR A 26 34.60 4.15 17.52
N ALA A 27 34.35 4.67 18.72
CA ALA A 27 34.21 6.09 18.99
C ALA A 27 35.23 6.53 20.04
N VAL A 28 35.89 7.66 19.78
CA VAL A 28 36.74 8.33 20.77
C VAL A 28 35.82 9.02 21.78
N THR A 29 35.98 8.70 23.06
CA THR A 29 35.25 9.35 24.14
C THR A 29 35.85 10.72 24.41
N GLN A 30 35.00 11.74 24.52
CA GLN A 30 35.37 13.10 24.89
C GLN A 30 34.74 13.48 26.22
N GLY A 31 35.30 14.49 26.90
CA GLY A 31 34.84 14.93 28.22
C GLY A 31 35.28 14.01 29.36
N THR A 32 34.78 14.29 30.57
CA THR A 32 35.12 13.55 31.81
C THR A 32 33.89 13.43 32.70
N GLY A 33 33.76 12.31 33.42
CA GLY A 33 32.67 12.08 34.38
C GLY A 33 31.29 12.14 33.72
N ILE A 34 30.34 12.83 34.36
CA ILE A 34 28.95 12.94 33.90
C ILE A 34 28.78 13.72 32.58
N ASN A 35 29.83 14.42 32.14
CA ASN A 35 29.84 15.20 30.89
C ASN A 35 30.58 14.46 29.76
N GLY A 36 30.89 13.17 29.95
CA GLY A 36 31.50 12.34 28.92
C GLY A 36 30.52 12.01 27.79
N TYR A 37 30.99 12.05 26.55
CA TYR A 37 30.17 11.68 25.38
C TYR A 37 31.01 11.02 24.29
N ALA A 38 30.34 10.30 23.39
CA ALA A 38 30.92 9.75 22.18
C ALA A 38 29.82 9.66 21.10
N SER A 39 30.21 9.78 19.84
CA SER A 39 29.29 9.69 18.71
C SER A 39 29.91 8.90 17.57
N VAL A 40 29.07 8.18 16.83
CA VAL A 40 29.42 7.55 15.56
C VAL A 40 28.34 7.90 14.55
N VAL A 41 28.73 7.99 13.28
CA VAL A 41 27.80 8.00 12.16
C VAL A 41 27.78 6.60 11.59
N MET A 42 26.59 6.03 11.50
CA MET A 42 26.34 4.71 10.96
C MET A 42 25.63 4.88 9.62
N SER A 43 26.28 4.49 8.53
CA SER A 43 25.64 4.42 7.23
C SER A 43 24.84 3.12 7.16
N ILE A 44 23.55 3.23 6.85
CA ILE A 44 22.72 2.06 6.53
C ILE A 44 22.95 1.75 5.04
N PRO A 45 23.47 0.56 4.68
CA PRO A 45 23.67 0.20 3.28
C PRO A 45 22.33 0.15 2.54
N ASN A 46 22.28 0.64 1.30
CA ASN A 46 21.12 0.46 0.43
C ASN A 46 21.09 -0.98 -0.11
N THR A 47 20.81 -1.94 0.77
CA THR A 47 20.76 -3.37 0.47
C THR A 47 19.35 -3.88 0.78
N PRO A 48 18.57 -4.33 -0.22
CA PRO A 48 17.19 -4.80 -0.01
C PRO A 48 17.05 -5.89 1.05
N SER A 49 18.05 -6.77 1.18
CA SER A 49 18.05 -7.85 2.18
C SER A 49 18.17 -7.37 3.64
N LEU A 50 18.35 -6.08 3.90
CA LEU A 50 18.28 -5.48 5.22
C LEU A 50 16.87 -4.97 5.58
N SER A 51 15.99 -4.78 4.59
CA SER A 51 14.61 -4.34 4.79
C SER A 51 13.84 -5.33 5.68
N GLY A 52 13.01 -4.81 6.56
CA GLY A 52 12.20 -5.60 7.50
C GLY A 52 12.98 -6.18 8.69
N LYS A 53 14.33 -6.13 8.69
CA LYS A 53 15.14 -6.70 9.76
C LYS A 53 15.25 -5.76 10.96
N THR A 54 15.12 -6.34 12.14
CA THR A 54 15.38 -5.68 13.42
C THR A 54 16.82 -5.91 13.84
N PHE A 55 17.49 -4.84 14.24
CA PHE A 55 18.85 -4.85 14.75
C PHE A 55 18.90 -4.33 16.18
N TYR A 56 19.88 -4.86 16.91
CA TYR A 56 20.11 -4.62 18.32
C TYR A 56 21.48 -3.97 18.48
N ALA A 57 21.51 -2.85 19.18
CA ALA A 57 22.71 -2.06 19.36
C ALA A 57 22.99 -1.76 20.84
N ARG A 58 24.26 -1.88 21.24
CA ARG A 58 24.73 -1.53 22.58
C ARG A 58 26.06 -0.79 22.51
N TRP A 59 26.23 0.23 23.35
CA TRP A 59 27.52 0.83 23.61
C TRP A 59 28.27 0.05 24.67
N TYR A 60 29.53 -0.26 24.40
CA TYR A 60 30.51 -0.81 25.32
C TYR A 60 31.58 0.24 25.56
N VAL A 61 31.72 0.70 26.80
CA VAL A 61 32.64 1.77 27.18
C VAL A 61 33.66 1.21 28.15
N ASN A 62 34.94 1.29 27.81
CA ASN A 62 36.01 0.84 28.70
C ASN A 62 35.89 1.58 30.04
N ASP A 63 35.84 0.79 31.10
CA ASP A 63 35.62 1.25 32.46
C ASP A 63 36.37 0.29 33.39
N PRO A 64 37.59 0.63 33.80
CA PRO A 64 38.41 -0.23 34.66
C PRO A 64 37.78 -0.53 36.02
N ALA A 65 36.76 0.23 36.44
CA ALA A 65 36.04 -0.01 37.69
C ALA A 65 34.89 -1.03 37.53
N ALA A 66 34.45 -1.30 36.30
CA ALA A 66 33.43 -2.30 36.02
C ALA A 66 34.01 -3.73 36.09
N SER A 67 33.19 -4.71 36.50
CA SER A 67 33.63 -6.10 36.73
C SER A 67 34.29 -6.76 35.52
N ASN A 68 33.88 -6.39 34.31
CA ASN A 68 34.40 -6.93 33.06
C ASN A 68 35.37 -5.95 32.36
N GLY A 69 35.76 -4.86 33.04
CA GLY A 69 36.60 -3.79 32.47
C GLY A 69 35.88 -2.85 31.51
N PHE A 70 34.55 -2.96 31.40
CA PHE A 70 33.70 -2.08 30.60
C PHE A 70 32.28 -1.99 31.15
N SER A 71 31.63 -0.86 30.87
CA SER A 71 30.21 -0.59 31.12
C SER A 71 29.41 -0.72 29.82
N VAL A 72 28.14 -1.13 29.93
CA VAL A 72 27.24 -1.38 28.78
C VAL A 72 25.99 -0.50 28.86
N SER A 73 25.60 0.11 27.74
CA SER A 73 24.36 0.88 27.68
C SER A 73 23.10 0.01 27.77
N GLN A 74 21.96 0.69 27.94
CA GLN A 74 20.67 0.09 27.60
C GLN A 74 20.65 -0.36 26.13
N LEU A 75 19.77 -1.31 25.84
CA LEU A 75 19.56 -1.83 24.51
C LEU A 75 18.92 -0.76 23.63
N ILE A 76 19.51 -0.54 22.47
CA ILE A 76 18.91 0.24 21.39
C ILE A 76 18.39 -0.77 20.37
N THR A 77 17.13 -0.62 19.97
CA THR A 77 16.52 -1.46 18.94
C THR A 77 16.07 -0.57 17.81
N PHE A 78 16.38 -0.95 16.58
CA PHE A 78 15.84 -0.28 15.39
C PHE A 78 15.52 -1.31 14.31
N LYS A 79 14.49 -1.04 13.53
CA LYS A 79 14.11 -1.82 12.34
C LYS A 79 14.57 -1.03 11.12
N ILE A 80 15.24 -1.70 10.19
CA ILE A 80 15.55 -1.10 8.89
C ILE A 80 14.32 -1.30 8.03
N PHE A 81 13.74 -0.19 7.62
CA PHE A 81 12.80 -0.15 6.51
C PHE A 81 13.66 0.15 5.28
N GLY A 82 13.70 -0.78 4.31
CA GLY A 82 14.28 -0.43 3.03
C GLY A 82 13.39 0.62 2.36
N GLY A 83 13.97 1.53 1.58
CA GLY A 83 13.25 2.20 0.48
C GLY A 83 12.98 1.18 -0.65
N GLY A 84 12.44 0.05 -0.25
CA GLY A 84 12.52 -1.29 -0.84
C GLY A 84 11.86 -2.31 0.12
N LEU A 85 10.85 -1.87 0.88
CA LEU A 85 9.58 -2.53 0.60
C LEU A 85 9.35 -2.22 -0.87
N ASP A 86 9.17 -3.23 -1.72
CA ASP A 86 8.36 -3.00 -2.91
C ASP A 86 7.01 -2.53 -2.32
N LEU A 87 6.88 -1.23 -2.04
CA LEU A 87 5.56 -0.63 -1.95
C LEU A 87 5.09 -0.79 -3.37
N GLU A 88 4.44 -1.92 -3.62
CA GLU A 88 3.93 -2.27 -4.92
C GLU A 88 3.00 -1.13 -5.29
N SER A 89 3.43 -0.31 -6.24
CA SER A 89 2.59 0.73 -6.79
C SER A 89 1.41 0.00 -7.42
N PRO A 90 0.17 0.25 -6.97
CA PRO A 90 -0.96 -0.45 -7.54
C PRO A 90 -1.00 -0.14 -9.03
N TYR A 91 -1.39 -1.13 -9.83
CA TYR A 91 -1.47 -1.01 -11.28
C TYR A 91 -0.11 -0.76 -11.96
N ASP A 92 0.99 -1.23 -11.37
CA ASP A 92 2.30 -1.39 -12.03
C ASP A 92 2.30 -2.68 -12.87
N PHE A 93 2.07 -2.56 -14.18
CA PHE A 93 1.98 -3.72 -15.07
C PHE A 93 3.32 -4.09 -15.70
N ASP A 94 4.30 -3.19 -15.71
CA ASP A 94 5.63 -3.43 -16.30
C ASP A 94 6.72 -3.78 -15.27
N GLY A 95 6.46 -3.54 -13.99
CA GLY A 95 7.28 -3.88 -12.82
C GLY A 95 8.42 -2.90 -12.57
N ASP A 96 8.20 -1.62 -12.84
CA ASP A 96 9.21 -0.57 -12.65
C ASP A 96 9.04 0.25 -11.34
N GLY A 97 8.06 -0.14 -10.51
CA GLY A 97 7.72 0.50 -9.26
C GLY A 97 6.77 1.70 -9.40
N LYS A 98 6.13 1.91 -10.56
CA LYS A 98 5.16 3.01 -10.76
C LYS A 98 3.82 2.49 -11.28
N THR A 99 2.76 3.17 -10.88
CA THR A 99 1.43 3.02 -11.47
C THR A 99 1.48 3.38 -12.96
N ASP A 100 1.09 2.44 -13.82
CA ASP A 100 0.98 2.66 -15.26
C ASP A 100 -0.35 3.30 -15.64
N LEU A 101 -0.32 4.24 -16.60
CA LEU A 101 -1.56 4.73 -17.21
C LEU A 101 -2.23 3.58 -17.95
N SER A 102 -3.38 3.15 -17.46
CA SER A 102 -3.99 1.89 -17.88
C SER A 102 -5.50 2.04 -18.05
N ILE A 103 -6.04 1.42 -19.11
CA ILE A 103 -7.47 1.40 -19.41
C ILE A 103 -7.96 -0.01 -19.72
N PHE A 104 -9.25 -0.23 -19.47
CA PHE A 104 -10.03 -1.31 -20.07
C PHE A 104 -11.00 -0.73 -21.08
N ARG A 105 -11.01 -1.29 -22.29
CA ARG A 105 -11.96 -0.99 -23.34
C ARG A 105 -13.07 -2.04 -23.33
N PRO A 106 -14.29 -1.73 -22.85
CA PRO A 106 -15.31 -2.74 -22.61
C PRO A 106 -15.73 -3.52 -23.86
N SER A 107 -15.81 -2.85 -25.01
CA SER A 107 -16.01 -3.47 -26.33
C SER A 107 -14.77 -3.17 -27.15
N PRO A 108 -13.72 -4.02 -27.12
CA PRO A 108 -13.76 -5.49 -27.29
C PRO A 108 -13.41 -6.37 -26.07
N GLY A 109 -13.23 -5.80 -24.88
CA GLY A 109 -12.67 -6.51 -23.72
C GLY A 109 -11.14 -6.46 -23.72
N GLU A 110 -10.58 -5.31 -24.10
CA GLU A 110 -9.14 -5.11 -24.21
C GLU A 110 -8.60 -4.36 -23.00
N TRP A 111 -7.47 -4.81 -22.49
CA TRP A 111 -6.64 -4.11 -21.52
C TRP A 111 -5.53 -3.40 -22.27
N TRP A 112 -5.27 -2.14 -21.91
CA TRP A 112 -4.18 -1.35 -22.46
C TRP A 112 -3.45 -0.68 -21.29
N TYR A 113 -2.12 -0.69 -21.31
CA TYR A 113 -1.32 0.09 -20.38
C TYR A 113 -0.12 0.73 -21.10
N ASN A 114 0.16 1.98 -20.72
CA ASN A 114 1.34 2.72 -21.14
C ASN A 114 2.42 2.52 -20.07
N LYS A 115 3.48 1.82 -20.46
CA LYS A 115 4.63 1.47 -19.64
C LYS A 115 5.33 2.73 -19.17
N SER A 116 5.36 2.96 -17.87
CA SER A 116 6.02 4.12 -17.29
C SER A 116 7.55 4.05 -17.39
N SER A 117 8.11 2.84 -17.57
CA SER A 117 9.54 2.59 -17.70
C SER A 117 10.17 3.11 -19.00
N ASP A 118 9.46 2.96 -20.13
CA ASP A 118 9.98 3.28 -21.46
C ASP A 118 8.99 4.03 -22.38
N GLY A 119 7.76 4.26 -21.91
CA GLY A 119 6.68 4.90 -22.67
C GLY A 119 6.03 4.00 -23.73
N GLY A 120 6.39 2.72 -23.79
CA GLY A 120 5.80 1.72 -24.67
C GLY A 120 4.33 1.43 -24.34
N ASN A 121 3.57 0.91 -25.30
CA ASN A 121 2.18 0.51 -25.08
C ASN A 121 2.07 -1.01 -25.15
N ALA A 122 1.38 -1.59 -24.19
CA ALA A 122 0.95 -2.98 -24.22
C ALA A 122 -0.57 -3.05 -24.35
N ALA A 123 -1.05 -4.07 -25.06
CA ALA A 123 -2.46 -4.33 -25.24
C ALA A 123 -2.73 -5.82 -25.37
N LEU A 124 -3.82 -6.28 -24.78
CA LEU A 124 -4.28 -7.66 -24.88
C LEU A 124 -5.77 -7.77 -24.61
N GLN A 125 -6.39 -8.85 -25.07
CA GLN A 125 -7.81 -9.11 -24.87
C GLN A 125 -8.00 -10.15 -23.78
N PHE A 126 -8.70 -9.79 -22.71
CA PHE A 126 -8.98 -10.70 -21.60
C PHE A 126 -10.25 -10.29 -20.85
N GLY A 127 -11.26 -11.15 -20.89
CA GLY A 127 -12.58 -10.86 -20.30
C GLY A 127 -13.55 -10.16 -21.24
N THR A 128 -14.63 -9.65 -20.68
CA THR A 128 -15.76 -9.03 -21.39
C THR A 128 -16.26 -7.78 -20.66
N SER A 129 -17.06 -6.94 -21.32
CA SER A 129 -17.67 -5.75 -20.72
C SER A 129 -18.52 -5.98 -19.45
N SER A 130 -18.95 -7.21 -19.19
CA SER A 130 -19.77 -7.57 -18.03
C SER A 130 -18.98 -8.10 -16.84
N ASP A 131 -17.67 -8.31 -17.02
CA ASP A 131 -16.81 -8.79 -15.94
C ASP A 131 -16.39 -7.61 -15.04
N GLY A 132 -16.26 -7.85 -13.74
CA GLY A 132 -15.73 -6.88 -12.79
C GLY A 132 -14.20 -6.92 -12.82
N LEU A 133 -13.57 -5.78 -13.11
CA LEU A 133 -12.10 -5.69 -13.18
C LEU A 133 -11.52 -5.78 -11.77
N VAL A 134 -10.51 -6.62 -11.58
CA VAL A 134 -9.88 -6.86 -10.27
C VAL A 134 -8.36 -7.05 -10.36
N PRO A 135 -7.60 -6.16 -11.04
CA PRO A 135 -6.15 -6.30 -11.15
C PRO A 135 -5.45 -6.10 -9.79
N ALA A 136 -4.50 -6.97 -9.50
CA ALA A 136 -3.63 -6.97 -8.31
C ALA A 136 -2.52 -8.00 -8.53
N ASP A 137 -1.42 -8.00 -7.75
CA ASP A 137 -0.40 -9.06 -7.84
C ASP A 137 -0.87 -10.36 -7.16
N PHE A 138 -1.47 -11.27 -7.91
CA PHE A 138 -1.93 -12.56 -7.38
C PHE A 138 -0.81 -13.61 -7.34
N THR A 139 0.33 -13.36 -8.00
CA THR A 139 1.43 -14.33 -8.15
C THR A 139 2.62 -14.06 -7.22
N GLY A 140 2.71 -12.85 -6.68
CA GLY A 140 3.78 -12.34 -5.83
C GLY A 140 5.04 -12.04 -6.63
N ASP A 141 4.91 -11.63 -7.89
CA ASP A 141 6.03 -11.30 -8.77
C ASP A 141 6.39 -9.81 -8.76
N GLY A 142 5.64 -9.00 -8.01
CA GLY A 142 5.80 -7.55 -7.89
C GLY A 142 5.15 -6.76 -9.01
N LYS A 143 4.27 -7.39 -9.81
CA LYS A 143 3.51 -6.73 -10.87
C LYS A 143 2.02 -6.95 -10.66
N SER A 144 1.23 -5.93 -11.00
CA SER A 144 -0.21 -6.09 -11.09
C SER A 144 -0.58 -7.08 -12.20
N ASP A 145 -1.20 -8.19 -11.83
CA ASP A 145 -1.79 -9.11 -12.79
C ASP A 145 -3.06 -8.53 -13.40
N ILE A 146 -3.30 -8.86 -14.67
CA ILE A 146 -4.57 -8.55 -15.31
C ILE A 146 -5.60 -9.58 -14.85
N ALA A 147 -6.64 -9.13 -14.16
CA ALA A 147 -7.64 -10.04 -13.63
C ALA A 147 -9.05 -9.48 -13.70
N PHE A 148 -10.02 -10.40 -13.80
CA PHE A 148 -11.43 -10.08 -13.70
C PHE A 148 -12.19 -11.12 -12.86
N TRP A 149 -13.24 -10.67 -12.19
CA TRP A 149 -14.23 -11.50 -11.49
C TRP A 149 -15.53 -11.47 -12.28
N ARG A 150 -16.09 -12.65 -12.58
CA ARG A 150 -17.32 -12.80 -13.35
C ARG A 150 -18.53 -12.87 -12.41
N PRO A 151 -19.37 -11.81 -12.33
CA PRO A 151 -20.45 -11.76 -11.33
C PRO A 151 -21.53 -12.83 -11.55
N SER A 152 -21.72 -13.29 -12.79
CA SER A 152 -22.72 -14.31 -13.13
C SER A 152 -22.37 -15.70 -12.64
N THR A 153 -21.08 -16.00 -12.41
CA THR A 153 -20.60 -17.33 -12.00
C THR A 153 -19.80 -17.32 -10.69
N GLY A 154 -19.39 -16.15 -10.19
CA GLY A 154 -18.49 -16.03 -9.05
C GLY A 154 -17.08 -16.54 -9.35
N GLN A 155 -16.66 -16.58 -10.61
CA GLN A 155 -15.33 -17.06 -11.00
C GLN A 155 -14.34 -15.92 -11.15
N TRP A 156 -13.15 -16.10 -10.61
CA TRP A 156 -11.98 -15.25 -10.81
C TRP A 156 -11.17 -15.80 -11.98
N PHE A 157 -10.60 -14.90 -12.78
CA PHE A 157 -9.69 -15.21 -13.88
C PHE A 157 -8.49 -14.29 -13.74
N ILE A 158 -7.31 -14.89 -13.57
CA ILE A 158 -6.04 -14.17 -13.37
C ILE A 158 -5.16 -14.50 -14.57
N LEU A 159 -4.79 -13.47 -15.34
CA LEU A 159 -3.78 -13.55 -16.38
C LEU A 159 -2.45 -13.09 -15.79
N ARG A 160 -1.52 -14.03 -15.75
CA ARG A 160 -0.22 -13.92 -15.13
C ARG A 160 0.68 -12.92 -15.86
N SER A 161 1.25 -11.98 -15.13
CA SER A 161 2.21 -10.99 -15.61
C SER A 161 3.52 -11.64 -16.13
N GLU A 162 3.90 -12.82 -15.61
CA GLU A 162 5.21 -13.42 -15.88
C GLU A 162 5.27 -14.10 -17.26
N ASP A 163 4.17 -14.68 -17.72
CA ASP A 163 4.14 -15.53 -18.93
C ASP A 163 2.86 -15.45 -19.77
N LEU A 164 1.87 -14.63 -19.38
CA LEU A 164 0.56 -14.48 -20.04
C LEU A 164 -0.27 -15.78 -20.09
N SER A 165 0.06 -16.79 -19.30
CA SER A 165 -0.87 -17.88 -19.01
C SER A 165 -1.94 -17.41 -18.03
N PHE A 166 -3.08 -18.10 -17.97
CA PHE A 166 -4.14 -17.75 -17.02
C PHE A 166 -4.63 -18.97 -16.25
N TYR A 167 -5.12 -18.70 -15.04
CA TYR A 167 -5.86 -19.68 -14.24
C TYR A 167 -7.17 -19.06 -13.76
N ALA A 168 -8.10 -19.93 -13.37
CA ALA A 168 -9.42 -19.52 -12.91
C ALA A 168 -9.90 -20.40 -11.77
N PHE A 169 -10.63 -19.81 -10.83
CA PHE A 169 -11.18 -20.52 -9.68
C PHE A 169 -12.49 -19.87 -9.21
N PRO A 170 -13.43 -20.66 -8.66
CA PRO A 170 -14.67 -20.12 -8.11
C PRO A 170 -14.45 -19.57 -6.70
N PHE A 171 -14.77 -18.29 -6.48
CA PHE A 171 -14.84 -17.70 -5.14
C PHE A 171 -15.81 -16.52 -5.11
N GLY A 172 -16.77 -16.58 -4.20
CA GLY A 172 -17.89 -15.62 -4.12
C GLY A 172 -19.13 -16.06 -4.87
N SER A 173 -20.11 -15.16 -4.96
CA SER A 173 -21.44 -15.42 -5.52
C SER A 173 -22.02 -14.17 -6.17
N SER A 174 -23.07 -14.35 -6.97
CA SER A 174 -23.77 -13.21 -7.58
C SER A 174 -24.30 -12.25 -6.50
N GLY A 175 -24.08 -10.95 -6.72
CA GLY A 175 -24.40 -9.88 -5.76
C GLY A 175 -23.28 -9.55 -4.76
N ASP A 176 -22.21 -10.34 -4.73
CA ASP A 176 -21.01 -9.98 -3.97
C ASP A 176 -20.22 -8.87 -4.68
N VAL A 177 -19.43 -8.13 -3.88
CA VAL A 177 -18.53 -7.07 -4.33
C VAL A 177 -17.09 -7.56 -4.20
N SER A 178 -16.36 -7.69 -5.30
CA SER A 178 -14.96 -8.12 -5.30
C SER A 178 -14.01 -7.02 -4.81
N VAL A 179 -13.07 -7.42 -3.95
CA VAL A 179 -12.16 -6.53 -3.19
C VAL A 179 -10.81 -7.21 -2.92
N PRO A 180 -10.05 -7.62 -3.96
CA PRO A 180 -8.76 -8.27 -3.71
C PRO A 180 -7.77 -7.31 -3.04
N ALA A 181 -6.94 -7.86 -2.16
CA ALA A 181 -5.82 -7.20 -1.49
C ALA A 181 -5.01 -8.27 -0.75
N ASP A 182 -3.78 -7.97 -0.32
CA ASP A 182 -2.99 -8.86 0.55
C ASP A 182 -3.47 -8.75 2.01
N TYR A 183 -4.41 -9.62 2.44
CA TYR A 183 -4.94 -9.59 3.81
C TYR A 183 -4.11 -10.40 4.80
N ASP A 184 -3.21 -11.25 4.32
CA ASP A 184 -2.43 -12.16 5.17
C ASP A 184 -0.94 -11.81 5.29
N GLY A 185 -0.46 -10.87 4.48
CA GLY A 185 0.87 -10.30 4.47
C GLY A 185 1.91 -11.19 3.80
N ASP A 186 1.51 -12.05 2.86
CA ASP A 186 2.42 -12.93 2.13
C ASP A 186 2.98 -12.29 0.83
N GLY A 187 2.59 -11.05 0.54
CA GLY A 187 3.00 -10.32 -0.66
C GLY A 187 2.21 -10.72 -1.90
N ARG A 188 1.04 -11.36 -1.74
CA ARG A 188 0.12 -11.66 -2.84
C ARG A 188 -1.27 -11.17 -2.51
N ALA A 189 -1.98 -10.72 -3.53
CA ALA A 189 -3.39 -10.41 -3.43
C ALA A 189 -4.21 -11.68 -3.16
N ASP A 190 -5.04 -11.60 -2.13
CA ASP A 190 -6.06 -12.60 -1.83
C ASP A 190 -7.33 -12.33 -2.62
N ALA A 191 -8.00 -13.39 -3.06
CA ALA A 191 -9.35 -13.26 -3.57
C ALA A 191 -10.31 -12.99 -2.41
N ALA A 192 -10.91 -11.80 -2.39
CA ALA A 192 -11.88 -11.43 -1.36
C ALA A 192 -13.16 -10.84 -1.96
N VAL A 193 -14.26 -11.09 -1.26
CA VAL A 193 -15.57 -10.52 -1.57
C VAL A 193 -16.28 -10.01 -0.32
N PHE A 194 -16.94 -8.87 -0.44
CA PHE A 194 -17.93 -8.38 0.52
C PHE A 194 -19.32 -8.72 0.02
N ARG A 195 -20.12 -9.39 0.84
CA ARG A 195 -21.52 -9.73 0.56
C ARG A 195 -22.45 -8.72 1.23
N PRO A 196 -23.04 -7.76 0.50
CA PRO A 196 -23.86 -6.71 1.11
C PRO A 196 -25.16 -7.24 1.74
N SER A 197 -25.69 -8.36 1.24
CA SER A 197 -26.93 -8.96 1.75
C SER A 197 -26.81 -9.55 3.16
N THR A 198 -25.60 -9.94 3.57
CA THR A 198 -25.31 -10.51 4.90
C THR A 198 -24.26 -9.72 5.67
N LEU A 199 -23.73 -8.64 5.09
CA LEU A 199 -22.67 -7.80 5.67
C LEU A 199 -21.42 -8.62 6.03
N THR A 200 -21.12 -9.62 5.21
CA THR A 200 -20.08 -10.62 5.48
C THR A 200 -18.95 -10.51 4.48
N TRP A 201 -17.73 -10.55 4.98
CA TRP A 201 -16.50 -10.64 4.21
C TRP A 201 -16.08 -12.10 4.10
N PHE A 202 -15.68 -12.51 2.91
CA PHE A 202 -15.06 -13.80 2.64
C PHE A 202 -13.71 -13.53 1.98
N ILE A 203 -12.64 -14.01 2.58
CA ILE A 203 -11.25 -13.79 2.11
C ILE A 203 -10.58 -15.14 1.95
N SER A 204 -10.24 -15.51 0.72
CA SER A 204 -9.48 -16.72 0.40
C SER A 204 -8.01 -16.39 0.35
N LYS A 205 -7.29 -16.78 1.40
CA LYS A 205 -5.87 -16.47 1.57
C LYS A 205 -5.01 -17.22 0.55
N SER A 206 -4.10 -16.51 -0.09
CA SER A 206 -3.05 -17.00 -1.00
C SER A 206 -2.17 -18.05 -0.33
N SER A 207 -1.85 -17.85 0.96
CA SER A 207 -1.09 -18.80 1.80
C SER A 207 -1.92 -20.01 2.27
N GLY A 208 -3.24 -19.96 2.06
CA GLY A 208 -4.20 -21.02 2.35
C GLY A 208 -5.19 -20.71 3.48
N GLY A 209 -6.38 -21.28 3.36
CA GLY A 209 -7.49 -21.08 4.30
C GLY A 209 -8.47 -19.98 3.86
N THR A 210 -9.53 -19.78 4.63
CA THR A 210 -10.55 -18.77 4.33
C THR A 210 -11.00 -18.10 5.61
N ASP A 211 -10.93 -16.77 5.63
CA ASP A 211 -11.46 -15.96 6.71
C ASP A 211 -12.88 -15.50 6.36
N ILE A 212 -13.78 -15.63 7.34
CA ILE A 212 -15.21 -15.29 7.20
C ILE A 212 -15.60 -14.46 8.42
N LEU A 213 -16.01 -13.21 8.20
CA LEU A 213 -16.40 -12.32 9.31
C LEU A 213 -17.46 -11.31 8.91
N GLY A 214 -18.30 -10.94 9.88
CA GLY A 214 -19.28 -9.86 9.71
C GLY A 214 -18.67 -8.51 10.04
N PHE A 215 -18.75 -7.55 9.13
CA PHE A 215 -18.32 -6.18 9.37
C PHE A 215 -19.00 -5.21 8.39
N GLY A 216 -19.63 -4.16 8.94
CA GLY A 216 -20.37 -3.14 8.18
C GLY A 216 -21.86 -3.11 8.50
N ALA A 217 -22.57 -2.27 7.75
CA ALA A 217 -24.00 -2.04 7.80
C ALA A 217 -24.56 -1.91 6.36
N SER A 218 -25.89 -1.91 6.24
CA SER A 218 -26.55 -1.78 4.93
C SER A 218 -26.19 -0.44 4.27
N GLY A 219 -25.74 -0.50 3.01
CA GLY A 219 -25.31 0.67 2.25
C GLY A 219 -23.84 1.05 2.42
N ASP A 220 -23.09 0.31 3.25
CA ASP A 220 -21.64 0.47 3.36
C ASP A 220 -20.95 -0.05 2.09
N VAL A 221 -19.89 0.63 1.67
CA VAL A 221 -19.04 0.25 0.55
C VAL A 221 -17.64 -0.11 1.05
N PRO A 222 -17.00 -1.17 0.53
CA PRO A 222 -15.62 -1.50 0.88
C PRO A 222 -14.63 -0.38 0.57
N ALA A 223 -13.67 -0.15 1.48
CA ALA A 223 -12.60 0.83 1.33
C ALA A 223 -11.29 0.30 1.92
N VAL A 224 -10.90 -0.89 1.46
CA VAL A 224 -9.75 -1.68 1.95
C VAL A 224 -8.43 -0.97 1.64
N ALA A 225 -7.50 -0.99 2.60
CA ALA A 225 -6.09 -0.58 2.49
C ALA A 225 -5.34 -0.93 3.79
N ASP A 226 -4.02 -0.81 3.85
CA ASP A 226 -3.22 -0.95 5.09
C ASP A 226 -3.21 0.38 5.86
N TYR A 227 -4.14 0.58 6.80
CA TYR A 227 -4.25 1.85 7.54
C TYR A 227 -3.37 1.89 8.80
N ASP A 228 -2.84 0.75 9.26
CA ASP A 228 -2.03 0.67 10.48
C ASP A 228 -0.54 0.41 10.25
N GLY A 229 -0.15 0.10 9.00
CA GLY A 229 1.22 -0.02 8.53
C GLY A 229 1.84 -1.38 8.85
N ASP A 230 1.03 -2.43 8.97
CA ASP A 230 1.50 -3.80 9.25
C ASP A 230 1.79 -4.62 7.98
N ALA A 231 1.69 -3.99 6.81
CA ALA A 231 1.81 -4.57 5.48
C ALA A 231 0.70 -5.56 5.13
N LYS A 232 -0.47 -5.45 5.78
CA LYS A 232 -1.68 -6.20 5.43
C LYS A 232 -2.82 -5.25 5.18
N ALA A 233 -3.69 -5.64 4.26
CA ALA A 233 -4.92 -4.95 4.00
C ALA A 233 -5.88 -5.05 5.19
N ASP A 234 -6.32 -3.91 5.70
CA ASP A 234 -7.36 -3.83 6.70
C ASP A 234 -8.74 -3.95 6.08
N ILE A 235 -9.64 -4.60 6.82
CA ILE A 235 -11.06 -4.61 6.45
C ILE A 235 -11.66 -3.26 6.84
N ALA A 236 -12.08 -2.51 5.83
CA ALA A 236 -12.61 -1.18 6.03
C ALA A 236 -13.84 -0.92 5.15
N ILE A 237 -14.73 -0.08 5.65
CA ILE A 237 -15.88 0.44 4.92
C ILE A 237 -15.96 1.95 4.97
N TYR A 238 -16.57 2.51 3.95
CA TYR A 238 -17.17 3.84 3.96
C TYR A 238 -18.69 3.70 4.04
N ARG A 239 -19.30 4.44 4.96
CA ARG A 239 -20.74 4.56 5.13
C ARG A 239 -21.18 5.94 4.65
N PRO A 240 -21.66 6.07 3.40
CA PRO A 240 -21.95 7.38 2.82
C PRO A 240 -23.10 8.12 3.52
N ASN A 241 -24.10 7.37 4.00
CA ASN A 241 -25.37 7.89 4.49
C ASN A 241 -25.51 7.80 6.03
N ALA A 242 -24.41 7.90 6.78
CA ALA A 242 -24.48 7.86 8.23
C ALA A 242 -25.06 9.18 8.81
N PRO A 243 -25.61 9.15 10.04
CA PRO A 243 -25.98 10.38 10.73
C PRO A 243 -24.78 11.33 10.85
N GLY A 244 -24.94 12.56 10.34
CA GLY A 244 -23.90 13.58 10.34
C GLY A 244 -23.11 13.69 9.03
N GLY A 245 -23.05 12.64 8.20
CA GLY A 245 -22.28 12.62 6.96
C GLY A 245 -21.61 11.26 6.71
N GLY A 246 -20.62 11.24 5.83
CA GLY A 246 -19.83 10.05 5.52
C GLY A 246 -19.00 9.59 6.72
N GLN A 247 -19.04 8.29 7.03
CA GLN A 247 -18.23 7.70 8.10
C GLN A 247 -17.31 6.61 7.57
N TRP A 248 -16.11 6.55 8.12
CA TRP A 248 -15.13 5.49 7.86
C TRP A 248 -15.10 4.56 9.07
N TRP A 249 -15.07 3.25 8.80
CA TRP A 249 -14.93 2.22 9.83
C TRP A 249 -13.88 1.24 9.37
N ILE A 250 -12.81 1.11 10.15
CA ILE A 250 -11.61 0.35 9.81
C ILE A 250 -11.38 -0.66 10.93
N ARG A 251 -11.26 -1.94 10.58
CA ARG A 251 -10.87 -3.01 11.48
C ARG A 251 -9.45 -3.43 11.15
N ARG A 252 -8.54 -3.10 12.04
CA ARG A 252 -7.11 -3.34 11.90
C ARG A 252 -6.77 -4.83 11.81
N SER A 253 -5.90 -5.20 10.90
CA SER A 253 -5.30 -6.51 10.71
C SER A 253 -4.44 -6.91 11.93
N SER A 254 -3.68 -5.96 12.47
CA SER A 254 -2.67 -6.20 13.51
C SER A 254 -3.24 -6.61 14.88
N ASP A 255 -4.38 -6.02 15.27
CA ASP A 255 -4.96 -6.18 16.61
C ASP A 255 -6.48 -6.39 16.64
N ALA A 256 -7.14 -6.45 15.47
CA ALA A 256 -8.59 -6.55 15.33
C ALA A 256 -9.40 -5.40 15.95
N SER A 257 -8.75 -4.32 16.40
CA SER A 257 -9.44 -3.15 16.93
C SER A 257 -10.18 -2.41 15.83
N VAL A 258 -11.29 -1.78 16.19
CA VAL A 258 -12.11 -1.00 15.27
C VAL A 258 -11.91 0.47 15.55
N PHE A 259 -11.48 1.19 14.51
CA PHE A 259 -11.40 2.63 14.47
C PHE A 259 -12.53 3.17 13.58
N ALA A 260 -13.17 4.25 14.02
CA ALA A 260 -14.21 4.89 13.22
C ALA A 260 -14.18 6.40 13.41
N LEU A 261 -14.48 7.12 12.33
CA LEU A 261 -14.58 8.56 12.34
C LEU A 261 -15.56 9.06 11.28
N GLN A 262 -15.90 10.33 11.36
CA GLN A 262 -16.69 11.01 10.36
C GLN A 262 -15.80 11.88 9.48
N PHE A 263 -15.79 11.60 8.18
CA PHE A 263 -15.04 12.38 7.19
C PHE A 263 -15.64 12.15 5.80
N GLY A 264 -16.25 13.19 5.23
CA GLY A 264 -16.93 13.13 3.92
C GLY A 264 -18.45 13.21 3.99
N THR A 265 -19.08 12.98 2.86
CA THR A 265 -20.52 13.09 2.60
C THR A 265 -20.99 11.99 1.64
N ALA A 266 -22.31 11.80 1.52
CA ALA A 266 -22.89 10.70 0.75
C ALA A 266 -22.47 10.63 -0.73
N SER A 267 -22.08 11.76 -1.33
CA SER A 267 -21.68 11.83 -2.75
C SER A 267 -20.17 11.65 -2.98
N ASP A 268 -19.38 11.64 -1.91
CA ASP A 268 -17.92 11.56 -2.01
C ASP A 268 -17.49 10.14 -2.37
N ARG A 269 -16.45 10.02 -3.18
CA ARG A 269 -15.90 8.74 -3.64
C ARG A 269 -14.64 8.37 -2.90
N THR A 270 -14.49 7.13 -2.46
CA THR A 270 -13.32 6.69 -1.67
C THR A 270 -12.07 6.56 -2.54
N VAL A 271 -10.95 7.14 -2.09
CA VAL A 271 -9.66 7.12 -2.80
C VAL A 271 -8.51 6.94 -1.81
N GLN A 272 -8.68 6.12 -0.77
CA GLN A 272 -7.66 5.84 0.24
C GLN A 272 -6.33 5.37 -0.38
N GLY A 273 -5.22 5.68 0.27
CA GLY A 273 -3.86 5.38 -0.18
C GLY A 273 -2.83 6.20 0.59
N ASP A 274 -1.54 5.88 0.50
CA ASP A 274 -0.48 6.60 1.23
C ASP A 274 -0.07 7.88 0.47
N TYR A 275 -0.72 9.01 0.73
CA TYR A 275 -0.39 10.28 0.08
C TYR A 275 0.73 11.05 0.80
N THR A 276 1.04 10.66 2.04
CA THR A 276 2.04 11.33 2.89
C THR A 276 3.41 10.67 2.84
N GLY A 277 3.49 9.43 2.38
CA GLY A 277 4.69 8.60 2.30
C GLY A 277 5.13 8.07 3.66
N ASP A 278 4.18 7.85 4.58
CA ASP A 278 4.46 7.36 5.93
C ASP A 278 4.38 5.83 6.07
N GLY A 279 4.05 5.14 4.97
CA GLY A 279 3.87 3.70 4.90
C GLY A 279 2.49 3.23 5.35
N LYS A 280 1.51 4.13 5.50
CA LYS A 280 0.13 3.80 5.84
C LYS A 280 -0.82 4.47 4.86
N ALA A 281 -1.94 3.81 4.61
CA ALA A 281 -3.02 4.40 3.87
C ALA A 281 -3.63 5.58 4.65
N ASP A 282 -3.67 6.73 4.02
CA ASP A 282 -4.47 7.86 4.45
C ASP A 282 -5.94 7.62 4.09
N ILE A 283 -6.83 8.13 4.96
CA ILE A 283 -8.25 8.17 4.65
C ILE A 283 -8.49 9.31 3.67
N ALA A 284 -9.00 9.01 2.49
CA ALA A 284 -9.20 10.02 1.46
C ALA A 284 -10.49 9.82 0.66
N PHE A 285 -11.06 10.94 0.23
CA PHE A 285 -12.17 10.94 -0.72
C PHE A 285 -12.00 12.02 -1.80
N TRP A 286 -12.56 11.78 -2.98
CA TRP A 286 -12.73 12.76 -4.04
C TRP A 286 -14.18 13.22 -4.11
N ARG A 287 -14.41 14.53 -4.17
CA ARG A 287 -15.74 15.14 -4.17
C ARG A 287 -16.19 15.49 -5.59
N PRO A 288 -17.18 14.78 -6.18
CA PRO A 288 -17.61 15.06 -7.56
C PRO A 288 -18.24 16.44 -7.75
N SER A 289 -18.81 17.06 -6.72
CA SER A 289 -19.45 18.37 -6.87
C SER A 289 -18.46 19.53 -7.08
N SER A 290 -17.20 19.37 -6.66
CA SER A 290 -16.16 20.39 -6.77
C SER A 290 -14.90 19.94 -7.49
N GLY A 291 -14.65 18.63 -7.61
CA GLY A 291 -13.41 18.10 -8.17
C GLY A 291 -12.25 18.07 -7.16
N ASP A 292 -12.54 18.28 -5.87
CA ASP A 292 -11.53 18.36 -4.82
C ASP A 292 -11.23 16.98 -4.22
N TRP A 293 -9.96 16.74 -3.94
CA TRP A 293 -9.47 15.64 -3.10
C TRP A 293 -9.40 16.11 -1.66
N PHE A 294 -9.79 15.27 -0.72
CA PHE A 294 -9.63 15.50 0.71
C PHE A 294 -8.87 14.32 1.30
N ILE A 295 -7.70 14.60 1.87
CA ILE A 295 -6.80 13.58 2.41
C ILE A 295 -6.65 13.85 3.91
N LEU A 296 -7.05 12.88 4.72
CA LEU A 296 -6.89 12.87 6.17
C LEU A 296 -5.68 12.02 6.53
N ARG A 297 -4.67 12.71 7.05
CA ARG A 297 -3.35 12.19 7.39
C ARG A 297 -3.41 11.09 8.45
N SER A 298 -2.80 9.94 8.16
CA SER A 298 -2.65 8.80 9.05
C SER A 298 -1.86 9.16 10.33
N GLU A 299 -0.92 10.11 10.25
CA GLU A 299 0.03 10.39 11.34
C GLU A 299 -0.60 11.21 12.48
N ASN A 300 -1.61 12.02 12.18
CA ASN A 300 -2.16 12.99 13.14
C ASN A 300 -3.63 13.38 12.95
N PHE A 301 -4.33 12.82 11.96
CA PHE A 301 -5.73 13.14 11.65
C PHE A 301 -6.01 14.63 11.33
N SER A 302 -5.00 15.40 10.95
CA SER A 302 -5.23 16.65 10.21
C SER A 302 -5.54 16.32 8.76
N PHE A 303 -6.28 17.19 8.06
CA PHE A 303 -6.54 16.99 6.64
C PHE A 303 -6.08 18.18 5.81
N TYR A 304 -5.90 17.93 4.52
CA TYR A 304 -5.73 18.96 3.51
C TYR A 304 -6.63 18.64 2.31
N ALA A 305 -6.87 19.65 1.49
CA ALA A 305 -7.64 19.50 0.27
C ALA A 305 -6.81 19.92 -0.94
N VAL A 306 -6.97 19.22 -2.05
CA VAL A 306 -6.29 19.50 -3.32
C VAL A 306 -7.35 19.67 -4.41
N PRO A 307 -7.52 20.89 -4.99
CA PRO A 307 -8.48 21.12 -6.05
C PRO A 307 -7.93 20.59 -7.38
N PHE A 308 -8.11 19.29 -7.64
CA PHE A 308 -7.50 18.60 -8.77
C PHE A 308 -8.51 17.74 -9.53
N GLY A 309 -9.19 18.38 -10.47
CA GLY A 309 -10.16 17.74 -11.36
C GLY A 309 -11.40 18.60 -11.56
N LEU A 310 -12.35 18.05 -12.30
CA LEU A 310 -13.69 18.58 -12.53
C LEU A 310 -14.70 17.51 -12.16
N GLY A 311 -15.95 17.89 -11.87
CA GLY A 311 -16.97 16.92 -11.45
C GLY A 311 -17.32 15.81 -12.45
N SER A 312 -16.95 15.97 -13.72
CA SER A 312 -17.09 14.96 -14.78
C SER A 312 -15.90 13.99 -14.88
N ASP A 313 -14.80 14.28 -14.19
CA ASP A 313 -13.60 13.47 -14.24
C ASP A 313 -13.74 12.21 -13.37
N ILE A 314 -12.88 11.23 -13.62
CA ILE A 314 -12.82 9.98 -12.87
C ILE A 314 -11.51 9.98 -12.06
N PRO A 315 -11.54 9.89 -10.72
CA PRO A 315 -10.32 9.82 -9.93
C PRO A 315 -9.60 8.48 -10.14
N THR A 316 -8.28 8.53 -10.23
CA THR A 316 -7.39 7.41 -10.57
C THR A 316 -6.15 7.45 -9.67
N PRO A 317 -6.28 7.31 -8.35
CA PRO A 317 -5.14 7.40 -7.42
C PRO A 317 -4.11 6.29 -7.67
N GLY A 318 -2.83 6.57 -7.42
CA GLY A 318 -1.70 5.66 -7.59
C GLY A 318 -0.37 6.41 -7.52
N ASP A 319 0.75 5.72 -7.43
CA ASP A 319 2.10 6.31 -7.39
C ASP A 319 2.69 6.36 -8.81
N TYR A 320 2.53 7.47 -9.53
CA TYR A 320 2.90 7.56 -10.95
C TYR A 320 4.33 8.09 -11.15
N ASP A 321 5.04 8.49 -10.09
CA ASP A 321 6.45 8.90 -10.18
C ASP A 321 7.43 8.00 -9.40
N GLY A 322 6.92 7.00 -8.68
CA GLY A 322 7.69 5.96 -8.00
C GLY A 322 8.37 6.48 -6.73
N ASP A 323 7.80 7.49 -6.07
CA ASP A 323 8.36 8.06 -4.84
C ASP A 323 7.82 7.40 -3.56
N GLY A 324 6.96 6.40 -3.70
CA GLY A 324 6.30 5.69 -2.61
C GLY A 324 5.09 6.42 -2.07
N ARG A 325 4.58 7.46 -2.76
CA ARG A 325 3.35 8.17 -2.40
C ARG A 325 2.31 8.05 -3.51
N PHE A 326 1.06 7.97 -3.11
CA PHE A 326 -0.04 8.15 -4.04
C PHE A 326 -0.09 9.61 -4.51
N ASP A 327 -0.27 9.75 -5.81
CA ASP A 327 -0.56 11.00 -6.49
C ASP A 327 -2.07 11.20 -6.64
N THR A 328 -2.50 12.45 -6.54
CA THR A 328 -3.86 12.82 -6.97
C THR A 328 -3.88 12.85 -8.51
N ALA A 329 -4.68 11.99 -9.11
CA ALA A 329 -4.77 11.86 -10.55
C ALA A 329 -6.20 11.66 -11.01
N ILE A 330 -6.52 12.20 -12.19
CA ILE A 330 -7.83 12.05 -12.81
C ILE A 330 -7.70 11.62 -14.27
N PHE A 331 -8.70 10.89 -14.73
CA PHE A 331 -8.98 10.64 -16.13
C PHE A 331 -10.18 11.49 -16.56
N ARG A 332 -9.98 12.31 -17.59
CA ARG A 332 -11.04 13.08 -18.23
C ARG A 332 -11.60 12.28 -19.42
N PRO A 333 -12.84 11.77 -19.35
CA PRO A 333 -13.39 10.93 -20.41
C PRO A 333 -13.53 11.67 -21.75
N THR A 334 -13.76 12.99 -21.70
CA THR A 334 -13.79 13.84 -22.89
C THR A 334 -12.36 14.02 -23.40
N GLY A 335 -12.03 13.34 -24.50
CA GLY A 335 -10.68 13.35 -25.08
C GLY A 335 -9.71 12.35 -24.48
N ALA A 336 -10.15 11.47 -23.56
CA ALA A 336 -9.35 10.42 -22.93
C ALA A 336 -7.98 10.91 -22.45
N THR A 337 -8.01 11.98 -21.63
CA THR A 337 -6.81 12.65 -21.17
C THR A 337 -6.61 12.44 -19.68
N TRP A 338 -5.43 11.98 -19.33
CA TRP A 338 -4.95 11.82 -17.96
C TRP A 338 -4.30 13.12 -17.48
N TYR A 339 -4.60 13.47 -16.25
CA TYR A 339 -3.94 14.54 -15.51
C TYR A 339 -3.47 13.94 -14.20
N VAL A 340 -2.18 13.98 -13.93
CA VAL A 340 -1.57 13.39 -12.75
C VAL A 340 -0.75 14.46 -12.05
N ASN A 341 -1.06 14.76 -10.80
CA ASN A 341 -0.30 15.70 -9.99
C ASN A 341 0.78 14.94 -9.22
N ARG A 342 1.90 14.65 -9.89
CA ARG A 342 2.96 13.83 -9.34
C ARG A 342 3.70 14.53 -8.20
N SER A 343 3.81 13.86 -7.07
CA SER A 343 4.29 14.37 -5.78
C SER A 343 5.70 14.97 -5.86
N THR A 344 6.58 14.39 -6.69
CA THR A 344 7.98 14.79 -6.87
C THR A 344 8.36 15.14 -8.31
N ALA A 345 7.55 14.73 -9.29
CA ALA A 345 7.80 14.94 -10.72
C ALA A 345 6.90 15.99 -11.40
N GLY A 346 6.07 16.71 -10.64
CA GLY A 346 5.16 17.75 -11.16
C GLY A 346 4.04 17.18 -12.07
N THR A 347 3.24 18.05 -12.68
CA THR A 347 2.04 17.60 -13.40
C THR A 347 2.36 16.89 -14.73
N LEU A 348 1.83 15.67 -14.89
CA LEU A 348 1.77 14.97 -16.17
C LEU A 348 0.39 15.19 -16.80
N ILE A 349 0.38 15.47 -18.11
CA ILE A 349 -0.84 15.53 -18.93
C ILE A 349 -0.60 14.66 -20.14
N GLN A 350 -1.34 13.56 -20.25
CA GLN A 350 -1.11 12.55 -21.28
C GLN A 350 -2.44 12.07 -21.87
N GLN A 351 -2.54 12.08 -23.19
CA GLN A 351 -3.66 11.42 -23.85
C GLN A 351 -3.35 9.92 -23.95
N PHE A 352 -4.23 9.09 -23.38
CA PHE A 352 -4.12 7.63 -23.46
C PHE A 352 -5.49 6.99 -23.31
N GLY A 353 -5.86 6.15 -24.28
CA GLY A 353 -7.20 5.58 -24.43
C GLY A 353 -8.12 6.37 -25.36
N ILE A 354 -9.40 6.02 -25.35
CA ILE A 354 -10.48 6.66 -26.12
C ILE A 354 -11.73 6.85 -25.25
N THR A 355 -12.71 7.60 -25.75
CA THR A 355 -13.99 7.78 -25.06
C THR A 355 -14.72 6.44 -24.88
N GLY A 356 -15.14 6.15 -23.64
CA GLY A 356 -15.79 4.90 -23.27
C GLY A 356 -14.85 3.88 -22.60
N ASP A 357 -13.54 4.13 -22.64
CA ASP A 357 -12.57 3.35 -21.88
C ASP A 357 -12.72 3.63 -20.37
N ILE A 358 -12.49 2.61 -19.55
CA ILE A 358 -12.51 2.66 -18.09
C ILE A 358 -11.06 2.77 -17.62
N PRO A 359 -10.66 3.81 -16.88
CA PRO A 359 -9.31 3.88 -16.33
C PRO A 359 -9.17 2.84 -15.22
N ILE A 360 -8.18 1.95 -15.34
CA ILE A 360 -7.99 0.83 -14.42
C ILE A 360 -7.76 1.30 -12.97
N PRO A 361 -6.98 2.36 -12.70
CA PRO A 361 -6.77 2.80 -11.31
C PRO A 361 -8.03 3.32 -10.60
N SER A 362 -9.16 3.45 -11.31
CA SER A 362 -10.45 3.82 -10.74
C SER A 362 -11.30 2.63 -10.27
N VAL A 363 -10.93 1.38 -10.57
CA VAL A 363 -11.83 0.21 -10.39
C VAL A 363 -12.16 -0.10 -8.92
N TYR A 364 -11.33 0.35 -7.98
CA TYR A 364 -11.57 0.25 -6.54
C TYR A 364 -12.06 1.55 -5.89
N VAL A 365 -12.27 2.61 -6.68
CA VAL A 365 -12.94 3.83 -6.22
C VAL A 365 -14.43 3.55 -6.06
N ARG A 366 -15.01 3.88 -4.90
CA ARG A 366 -16.42 3.58 -4.57
C ARG A 366 -17.26 4.80 -4.31
#